data_AF-A0A9Q9DWF6-F1
#
_entry.id   AF-A0A9Q9DWF6-F1
#
_cell.length_a   1.000
_cell.length_b   1.000
_cell.length_c   1.000
_cell.angle_alpha   90.00
_cell.angle_beta   90.00
_cell.angle_gamma   90.00
#
_symmetry.space_group_name_H-M   'P 1'
#
loop_
_entity.id
_entity.type
_entity.pdbx_description
1 polymer ?
#
loop_
_entity_poly.entity_id
_entity_poly.type
_entity_poly.pdbx_seq_one_letter_code
_entity_poly.pdbx_strand_id
1 'polypeptide(L)'
;MKTTSIALLTLFSFAFANPTTSPATCPTCDYRPTLNKCHITTSCILDWGHNGAPKPYYCACRAGYRATNVKPEDTSKQWRLPWVGNAKGDPSQEGRVFVAPGVVCDTLCDQWQLGKDGCKEVKQVDSCL
;
A
#
# COMPACT_ATOMS: atom_id res chain seq x y z
N MET A 1 28.34 59.61 -26.63
CA MET A 1 27.09 58.83 -26.64
C MET A 1 27.32 57.62 -25.73
N LYS A 2 26.62 57.54 -24.58
CA LYS A 2 26.78 56.45 -23.60
C LYS A 2 25.60 55.48 -23.78
N THR A 3 25.89 54.26 -24.21
CA THR A 3 24.92 53.17 -24.36
C THR A 3 24.83 52.38 -23.05
N THR A 4 23.73 52.55 -22.34
CA THR A 4 23.37 51.73 -21.17
C THR A 4 22.72 50.43 -21.65
N SER A 5 23.38 49.29 -21.42
CA SER A 5 22.81 47.97 -21.64
C SER A 5 21.96 47.56 -20.43
N ILE A 6 20.69 47.25 -20.66
CA ILE A 6 19.76 46.73 -19.64
C ILE A 6 19.81 45.20 -19.73
N ALA A 7 20.26 44.54 -18.65
CA ALA A 7 20.22 43.08 -18.53
C ALA A 7 18.83 42.63 -18.06
N LEU A 8 18.17 41.79 -18.87
CA LEU A 8 16.88 41.18 -18.56
C LEU A 8 17.10 39.91 -17.71
N LEU A 9 16.68 39.94 -16.43
CA LEU A 9 16.63 38.78 -15.55
C LEU A 9 15.30 38.05 -15.73
N THR A 10 15.33 36.88 -16.37
CA THR A 10 14.17 36.01 -16.56
C THR A 10 14.00 35.08 -15.36
N LEU A 11 12.88 35.23 -14.63
CA LEU A 11 12.47 34.36 -13.54
C LEU A 11 11.86 33.07 -14.10
N PHE A 12 12.60 31.96 -14.04
CA PHE A 12 12.06 30.62 -14.33
C PHE A 12 11.34 30.08 -13.09
N SER A 13 10.01 30.10 -13.12
CA SER A 13 9.16 29.41 -12.14
C SER A 13 9.12 27.91 -12.45
N PHE A 14 9.79 27.10 -11.64
CA PHE A 14 9.64 25.64 -11.68
C PHE A 14 8.34 25.25 -10.96
N ALA A 15 7.30 24.93 -11.73
CA ALA A 15 6.12 24.28 -11.19
C ALA A 15 6.43 22.80 -10.92
N PHE A 16 6.52 22.42 -9.64
CA PHE A 16 6.57 21.01 -9.25
C PHE A 16 5.17 20.40 -9.47
N ALA A 17 5.02 19.64 -10.54
CA ALA A 17 3.85 18.79 -10.71
C ALA A 17 3.92 17.67 -9.67
N ASN A 18 3.07 17.74 -8.63
CA ASN A 18 2.85 16.58 -7.76
C ASN A 18 2.18 15.50 -8.60
N PRO A 19 2.79 14.31 -8.80
CA PRO A 19 2.12 13.24 -9.51
C PRO A 19 0.86 12.86 -8.73
N THR A 20 -0.30 13.11 -9.33
CA THR A 20 -1.57 12.60 -8.83
C THR A 20 -1.58 11.11 -9.09
N THR A 21 -1.02 10.34 -8.15
CA THR A 21 -1.05 8.88 -8.20
C THR A 21 -2.50 8.45 -8.13
N SER A 22 -3.07 8.01 -9.25
CA SER A 22 -4.40 7.41 -9.25
C SER A 22 -4.39 6.23 -8.28
N PRO A 23 -5.43 6.07 -7.43
CA PRO A 23 -5.46 4.98 -6.46
C PRO A 23 -5.28 3.63 -7.16
N ALA A 24 -4.45 2.77 -6.57
CA ALA A 24 -4.30 1.43 -7.11
C ALA A 24 -5.64 0.69 -7.02
N THR A 25 -6.05 -0.02 -8.07
CA THR A 25 -7.19 -0.94 -7.97
C THR A 25 -6.72 -2.19 -7.25
N CYS A 26 -7.24 -2.41 -6.05
CA CYS A 26 -6.82 -3.52 -5.20
C CYS A 26 -7.95 -4.54 -5.09
N PRO A 27 -7.74 -5.79 -5.53
CA PRO A 27 -8.79 -6.80 -5.47
C PRO A 27 -9.30 -7.01 -4.04
N THR A 28 -10.61 -6.89 -3.87
CA THR A 28 -11.30 -7.08 -2.58
C THR A 28 -11.71 -8.53 -2.37
N CYS A 29 -12.03 -8.88 -1.13
CA CYS A 29 -12.62 -10.16 -0.77
C CYS A 29 -14.03 -9.98 -0.20
N ASP A 30 -14.80 -11.06 -0.22
CA ASP A 30 -16.09 -11.14 0.45
C ASP A 30 -15.92 -11.97 1.74
N TYR A 31 -16.30 -11.40 2.89
CA TYR A 31 -16.13 -12.07 4.18
C TYR A 31 -17.13 -13.22 4.38
N ARG A 32 -18.20 -13.31 3.58
CA ARG A 32 -19.22 -14.36 3.70
C ARG A 32 -18.59 -15.71 3.34
N PRO A 33 -18.76 -16.76 4.18
CA PRO A 33 -18.02 -18.02 4.03
C PRO A 33 -18.08 -18.66 2.64
N THR A 34 -19.22 -18.58 1.94
CA THR A 34 -19.41 -19.17 0.61
C THR A 34 -18.83 -18.34 -0.54
N LEU A 35 -18.48 -17.07 -0.28
CA LEU A 35 -17.96 -16.12 -1.27
C LEU A 35 -16.52 -15.72 -0.98
N ASN A 36 -15.98 -16.11 0.17
CA ASN A 36 -14.60 -15.87 0.53
C ASN A 36 -13.66 -16.68 -0.37
N LYS A 37 -12.98 -15.97 -1.27
CA LYS A 37 -12.01 -16.53 -2.22
C LYS A 37 -10.55 -16.31 -1.79
N CYS A 38 -10.31 -15.90 -0.55
CA CYS A 38 -8.96 -15.82 -0.02
C CYS A 38 -8.34 -17.23 0.08
N HIS A 39 -7.02 -17.33 -0.12
CA HIS A 39 -6.31 -18.60 0.08
C HIS A 39 -6.27 -18.96 1.57
N ILE A 40 -6.17 -20.25 1.93
CA ILE A 40 -6.19 -20.70 3.33
C ILE A 40 -5.04 -20.12 4.19
N THR A 41 -3.98 -19.64 3.55
CA THR A 41 -2.81 -18.99 4.19
C THR A 41 -3.07 -17.51 4.50
N THR A 42 -4.28 -17.02 4.24
CA THR A 42 -4.69 -15.63 4.40
C THR A 42 -6.02 -15.57 5.15
N SER A 43 -6.47 -14.37 5.48
CA SER A 43 -7.80 -14.15 6.06
C SER A 43 -8.44 -12.93 5.41
N CYS A 44 -9.73 -13.02 5.08
CA CYS A 44 -10.49 -11.87 4.59
C CYS A 44 -10.79 -10.94 5.78
N ILE A 45 -10.21 -9.75 5.80
CA ILE A 45 -10.33 -8.80 6.91
C ILE A 45 -10.81 -7.44 6.43
N LEU A 46 -11.53 -6.74 7.30
CA LEU A 46 -11.90 -5.35 7.10
C LEU A 46 -10.67 -4.45 7.24
N ASP A 47 -10.43 -3.59 6.26
CA ASP A 47 -9.42 -2.55 6.36
C ASP A 47 -9.97 -1.36 7.16
N TRP A 48 -9.70 -1.39 8.47
CA TRP A 48 -10.09 -0.29 9.36
C TRP A 48 -9.35 1.02 9.07
N GLY A 49 -8.17 0.95 8.43
CA GLY A 49 -7.33 2.08 8.08
C GLY A 49 -7.77 2.83 6.81
N HIS A 50 -8.72 2.26 6.05
CA HIS A 50 -9.19 2.89 4.82
C HIS A 50 -9.83 4.27 5.07
N ASN A 51 -9.34 5.26 4.33
CA ASN A 51 -9.86 6.62 4.28
C ASN A 51 -11.06 6.68 3.33
N GLY A 52 -12.24 6.32 3.83
CA GLY A 52 -13.47 6.32 3.05
C GLY A 52 -14.54 5.40 3.62
N ALA A 53 -15.72 5.47 3.03
CA ALA A 53 -16.83 4.57 3.29
C ALA A 53 -17.46 4.10 1.96
N PRO A 54 -17.84 2.82 1.83
CA PRO A 54 -17.66 1.74 2.81
C PRO A 54 -16.19 1.30 2.93
N LYS A 55 -15.82 0.74 4.08
CA LYS A 55 -14.47 0.19 4.29
C LYS A 55 -14.34 -1.14 3.53
N PRO A 56 -13.30 -1.33 2.70
CA PRO A 56 -13.11 -2.53 1.90
C PRO A 56 -12.61 -3.70 2.74
N TYR A 57 -12.82 -4.91 2.22
CA TYR A 57 -12.24 -6.14 2.75
C TYR A 57 -11.14 -6.64 1.83
N TYR A 58 -10.02 -7.10 2.40
CA TYR A 58 -8.89 -7.64 1.65
C TYR A 58 -8.41 -8.97 2.23
N CYS A 59 -7.82 -9.81 1.38
CA CYS A 59 -7.12 -11.00 1.86
C CYS A 59 -5.79 -10.57 2.49
N ALA A 60 -5.68 -10.67 3.81
CA ALA A 60 -4.48 -10.35 4.55
C ALA A 60 -3.64 -11.58 4.86
N CYS A 61 -2.34 -11.44 4.67
CA CYS A 61 -1.35 -12.41 5.08
C CYS A 61 -1.26 -12.54 6.61
N ARG A 62 -0.72 -13.67 7.07
CA ARG A 62 -0.18 -13.81 8.42
C ARG A 62 0.91 -12.76 8.65
N ALA A 63 1.06 -12.29 9.89
CA ALA A 63 2.06 -11.28 10.21
C ALA A 63 3.47 -11.77 9.83
N GLY A 64 4.23 -10.96 9.10
CA GLY A 64 5.58 -11.31 8.64
C GLY A 64 5.64 -12.14 7.35
N TYR A 65 4.50 -12.40 6.70
CA TYR A 65 4.43 -13.15 5.44
C TYR A 65 3.97 -12.27 4.28
N ARG A 66 4.41 -12.65 3.08
CA ARG A 66 4.08 -12.05 1.78
C ARG A 66 3.76 -13.12 0.73
N ALA A 67 3.30 -12.68 -0.45
CA ALA A 67 2.86 -13.59 -1.49
C ALA A 67 3.98 -14.53 -1.96
N THR A 68 3.65 -15.81 -2.12
CA THR A 68 4.59 -16.86 -2.53
C THR A 68 4.81 -16.86 -4.03
N ASN A 69 6.07 -16.96 -4.47
CA ASN A 69 6.49 -16.91 -5.88
C ASN A 69 6.05 -15.62 -6.61
N VAL A 70 5.88 -14.52 -5.87
CA VAL A 70 5.56 -13.20 -6.40
C VAL A 70 6.68 -12.23 -6.05
N LYS A 71 7.08 -11.40 -7.01
CA LYS A 71 8.04 -10.31 -6.77
C LYS A 71 7.47 -9.32 -5.75
N PRO A 72 8.21 -8.92 -4.70
CA PRO A 72 7.71 -8.02 -3.65
C PRO A 72 7.00 -6.75 -4.17
N GLU A 73 7.49 -6.23 -5.29
CA GLU A 73 7.02 -4.99 -5.93
C GLU A 73 5.80 -5.14 -6.85
N ASP A 74 5.29 -6.37 -7.07
CA ASP A 74 4.13 -6.62 -7.93
C ASP A 74 2.81 -6.27 -7.22
N THR A 75 2.41 -5.01 -7.37
CA THR A 75 1.17 -4.45 -6.79
C THR A 75 -0.12 -5.04 -7.37
N SER A 76 -0.05 -5.81 -8.47
CA SER A 76 -1.23 -6.53 -8.99
C SER A 76 -1.57 -7.78 -8.17
N LYS A 77 -0.62 -8.23 -7.35
CA LYS A 77 -0.73 -9.46 -6.56
C LYS A 77 -0.60 -9.24 -5.07
N GLN A 78 0.23 -8.29 -4.64
CA GLN A 78 0.46 -7.98 -3.23
C GLN A 78 0.74 -6.51 -2.99
N TRP A 79 0.29 -5.99 -1.85
CA TRP A 79 0.53 -4.60 -1.50
C TRP A 79 0.52 -4.40 0.01
N ARG A 80 1.10 -3.29 0.44
CA ARG A 80 0.90 -2.73 1.79
C ARG A 80 0.07 -1.46 1.70
N LEU A 81 -0.62 -1.16 2.79
CA LEU A 81 -1.36 0.09 2.95
C LEU A 81 -0.77 0.90 4.12
N PRO A 82 -0.86 2.24 4.08
CA PRO A 82 -0.58 3.10 5.21
C PRO A 82 -1.66 2.91 6.28
N TRP A 83 -1.62 1.79 6.99
CA TRP A 83 -2.57 1.43 8.05
C TRP A 83 -2.02 1.84 9.41
N VAL A 84 -1.84 3.15 9.57
CA VAL A 84 -1.33 3.77 10.79
C VAL A 84 -2.22 3.45 11.99
N GLY A 85 -1.61 3.30 13.15
CA GLY A 85 -2.33 3.21 14.42
C GLY A 85 -3.16 4.48 14.64
N ASN A 86 -4.29 4.36 15.33
CA ASN A 86 -5.07 5.54 15.69
C ASN A 86 -4.41 6.32 16.83
N ALA A 87 -4.91 7.54 17.10
CA ALA A 87 -4.42 8.40 18.18
C ALA A 87 -4.50 7.79 19.60
N LYS A 88 -5.15 6.64 19.76
CA LYS A 88 -5.26 5.90 21.02
C LYS A 88 -4.19 4.83 21.21
N GLY A 89 -3.25 4.71 20.26
CA GLY A 89 -2.12 3.78 20.38
C GLY A 89 -2.44 2.35 19.94
N ASP A 90 -3.55 2.13 19.22
CA ASP A 90 -3.84 0.81 18.64
C ASP A 90 -2.74 0.39 17.66
N PRO A 91 -2.35 -0.90 17.64
CA PRO A 91 -1.17 -1.35 16.91
C PRO A 91 -1.34 -1.10 15.41
N SER A 92 -0.43 -0.27 14.88
CA SER A 92 -0.24 -0.10 13.45
C SER A 92 -0.21 -1.46 12.76
N GLN A 93 -1.03 -1.62 11.72
CA GLN A 93 -1.01 -2.79 10.85
C GLN A 93 -0.17 -2.52 9.61
N GLU A 94 0.69 -1.49 9.61
CA GLU A 94 1.48 -1.10 8.45
C GLU A 94 2.34 -2.27 7.95
N GLY A 95 2.84 -3.14 8.83
CA GLY A 95 3.63 -4.33 8.45
C GLY A 95 2.84 -5.45 7.79
N ARG A 96 1.52 -5.32 7.68
CA ARG A 96 0.63 -6.33 7.09
C ARG A 96 0.66 -6.24 5.56
N VAL A 97 0.84 -7.40 4.93
CA VAL A 97 0.72 -7.56 3.48
C VAL A 97 -0.69 -8.01 3.14
N PHE A 98 -1.27 -7.39 2.12
CA PHE A 98 -2.51 -7.80 1.48
C PHE A 98 -2.21 -8.43 0.13
N VAL A 99 -3.08 -9.33 -0.31
CA VAL A 99 -2.93 -10.03 -1.58
C VAL A 99 -4.27 -10.15 -2.30
N ALA A 100 -4.21 -10.38 -3.62
CA ALA A 100 -5.41 -10.68 -4.38
C ALA A 100 -6.04 -12.03 -3.95
N PRO A 101 -7.36 -12.21 -4.09
CA PRO A 101 -8.01 -13.50 -3.83
C PRO A 101 -7.33 -14.68 -4.54
N GLY A 102 -7.21 -15.81 -3.84
CA GLY A 102 -6.54 -17.01 -4.31
C GLY A 102 -5.01 -16.99 -4.26
N VAL A 103 -4.37 -15.85 -3.98
CA VAL A 103 -2.90 -15.77 -3.87
C VAL A 103 -2.42 -16.43 -2.57
N VAL A 104 -1.47 -17.37 -2.71
CA VAL A 104 -0.79 -18.01 -1.57
C VAL A 104 0.12 -17.00 -0.89
N CYS A 105 0.08 -16.95 0.44
CA CYS A 105 0.88 -16.03 1.24
C CYS A 105 1.67 -16.75 2.34
N ASP A 106 2.67 -17.51 1.93
CA ASP A 106 3.52 -18.35 2.80
C ASP A 106 5.01 -18.05 2.68
N THR A 107 5.41 -17.00 1.97
CA THR A 107 6.80 -16.57 1.92
C THR A 107 7.08 -15.61 3.08
N LEU A 108 8.05 -15.93 3.92
CA LEU A 108 8.49 -15.06 5.01
C LEU A 108 9.16 -13.81 4.45
N CYS A 109 8.85 -12.65 5.04
CA CYS A 109 9.49 -11.39 4.68
C CYS A 109 10.93 -11.32 5.18
N ASP A 110 11.77 -10.50 4.54
CA ASP A 110 13.20 -10.36 4.86
C ASP A 110 13.43 -9.87 6.30
N GLN A 111 12.60 -8.93 6.76
CA GLN A 111 12.67 -8.30 8.08
C GLN A 111 11.40 -8.54 8.91
N TRP A 112 10.83 -9.73 8.82
CA TRP A 112 9.51 -10.07 9.40
C TRP A 112 9.40 -9.81 10.93
N GLN A 113 10.51 -9.80 11.66
CA GLN A 113 10.54 -9.60 13.11
C GLN A 113 10.34 -8.12 13.52
N LEU A 114 10.43 -7.17 12.60
CA LEU A 114 10.41 -5.73 12.93
C LEU A 114 8.99 -5.15 13.09
N GLY A 115 7.96 -6.00 13.21
CA GLY A 115 6.58 -5.57 13.42
C GLY A 115 6.08 -4.67 12.28
N LYS A 116 5.69 -3.43 12.58
CA LYS A 116 5.24 -2.45 11.56
C LYS A 116 6.30 -2.17 10.49
N ASP A 117 7.57 -2.32 10.84
CA ASP A 117 8.71 -2.08 9.95
C ASP A 117 9.13 -3.35 9.19
N GLY A 118 8.48 -4.50 9.45
CA GLY A 118 8.67 -5.71 8.68
C GLY A 118 7.97 -5.66 7.32
N CYS A 119 8.34 -6.57 6.41
CA CYS A 119 7.78 -6.69 5.06
C CYS A 119 7.89 -5.41 4.20
N LYS A 120 8.90 -4.55 4.41
CA LYS A 120 9.08 -3.29 3.67
C LYS A 120 9.57 -3.47 2.25
N GLU A 121 9.99 -4.69 1.89
CA GLU A 121 10.21 -5.08 0.51
C GLU A 121 8.92 -5.12 -0.31
N VAL A 122 7.75 -5.35 0.33
CA VAL A 122 6.47 -5.28 -0.36
C VAL A 122 6.07 -3.82 -0.57
N LYS A 123 5.75 -3.47 -1.81
CA LYS A 123 5.42 -2.08 -2.17
C LYS A 123 4.17 -1.61 -1.42
N GLN A 124 4.32 -0.49 -0.71
CA GLN A 124 3.20 0.26 -0.15
C GLN A 124 2.53 1.09 -1.26
N VAL A 125 1.21 1.07 -1.28
CA VAL A 125 0.39 1.97 -2.11
C VAL A 125 -0.32 2.96 -1.20
N ASP A 126 -0.41 4.22 -1.62
CA ASP A 126 -0.96 5.30 -0.78
C ASP A 126 -2.46 5.10 -0.50
N SER A 127 -3.17 4.50 -1.44
CA SER A 127 -4.58 4.15 -1.32
C SER A 127 -4.94 3.03 -2.29
N CYS A 128 -6.00 2.31 -1.93
CA CYS A 128 -6.68 1.32 -2.75
C CYS A 128 -8.15 1.72 -2.87
N LEU A 129 -8.70 1.76 -4.09
CA LEU A 129 -10.12 1.95 -4.37
C LEU A 129 -10.76 0.68 -4.92
#